data_AF-A0A495X9G1-F1
#
_entry.id   AF-A0A495X9G1-F1
#
_cell.length_a   1.000
_cell.length_b   1.000
_cell.length_c   1.000
_cell.angle_alpha   90.00
_cell.angle_beta   90.00
_cell.angle_gamma   90.00
#
_symmetry.space_group_name_H-M   'P 1'
#
loop_
_entity.id
_entity.type
_entity.pdbx_description
1 polymer ?
#
loop_
_entity_poly.entity_id
_entity_poly.type
_entity_poly.pdbx_seq_one_letter_code
_entity_poly.pdbx_strand_id
1 'polypeptide(L)'
;MVKGKITLVVTCLVVAAATGWFAVARWEQANRVATVMSAVAAVAAVGVAVWAALRSVPGQADVRVSRTGDAIARGGSANTGFRGTAGGSARVRVDRTGSASAEGSANTGAELD
;
A
#
# COMPACT_ATOMS: atom_id res chain seq x y z
N MET A 1 1.48 5.00 12.88
CA MET A 1 1.11 5.60 11.57
C MET A 1 -0.38 5.55 11.23
N VAL A 2 -1.19 4.65 11.81
CA VAL A 2 -2.62 4.49 11.44
C VAL A 2 -3.52 5.62 11.95
N LYS A 3 -3.25 6.17 13.15
CA LYS A 3 -4.07 7.22 13.78
C LYS A 3 -4.22 8.49 12.93
N GLY A 4 -3.12 9.00 12.34
CA GLY A 4 -3.15 10.23 11.53
C GLY A 4 -3.94 10.09 10.23
N LYS A 5 -3.88 8.92 9.58
CA LYS A 5 -4.68 8.61 8.38
C LYS A 5 -6.18 8.57 8.69
N ILE A 6 -6.55 7.97 9.83
CA ILE A 6 -7.94 7.91 10.27
C ILE A 6 -8.50 9.31 10.54
N THR A 7 -7.76 10.16 11.26
CA THR A 7 -8.20 11.53 11.56
C THR A 7 -8.47 12.31 10.28
N LEU A 8 -7.56 12.25 9.30
CA LEU A 8 -7.72 12.98 8.04
C LEU A 8 -8.94 12.51 7.23
N VAL A 9 -9.18 11.20 7.18
CA VAL A 9 -10.37 10.62 6.51
C VAL A 9 -11.66 11.04 7.20
N VAL A 10 -11.68 11.01 8.54
CA VAL A 10 -12.85 11.43 9.32
C VAL A 10 -13.14 12.92 9.12
N THR A 11 -12.12 13.78 9.15
CA THR A 11 -12.30 15.22 8.89
C THR A 11 -12.81 15.48 7.47
N CYS A 12 -12.26 14.81 6.45
CA CYS A 12 -12.76 14.93 5.08
C CYS A 12 -14.24 14.50 4.95
N LEU A 13 -14.64 13.40 5.60
CA LEU A 13 -16.02 12.93 5.58
C LEU A 13 -16.98 13.91 6.24
N VAL A 14 -16.59 14.47 7.39
CA VAL A 14 -17.41 15.47 8.10
C VAL A 14 -17.59 16.72 7.24
N VAL A 15 -16.52 17.20 6.61
CA VAL A 15 -16.60 18.36 5.71
C VAL A 15 -17.52 18.04 4.54
N ALA A 16 -17.35 16.91 3.85
CA ALA A 16 -18.19 16.52 2.72
C ALA A 16 -19.68 16.39 3.09
N ALA A 17 -19.98 15.81 4.25
CA ALA A 17 -21.34 15.69 4.78
C ALA A 17 -21.94 17.08 5.08
N ALA A 18 -21.17 17.99 5.67
CA ALA A 18 -21.61 19.35 5.92
C ALA A 18 -21.88 20.10 4.60
N THR A 19 -21.00 19.99 3.60
CA THR A 19 -21.22 20.64 2.29
C THR A 19 -22.44 20.08 1.57
N GLY A 20 -22.64 18.76 1.62
CA GLY A 20 -23.83 18.11 1.08
C GLY A 20 -25.11 18.57 1.77
N TRP A 21 -25.09 18.65 3.11
CA TRP A 21 -26.21 19.14 3.91
C TRP A 21 -26.55 20.60 3.57
N PHE A 22 -25.55 21.47 3.44
CA PHE A 22 -25.77 22.87 3.03
C PHE A 22 -26.29 23.00 1.59
N ALA A 23 -25.91 22.10 0.69
CA ALA A 23 -26.46 22.07 -0.66
C ALA A 23 -27.93 21.63 -0.68
N VAL A 24 -28.31 20.67 0.18
CA VAL A 24 -29.69 20.19 0.33
C VAL A 24 -30.56 21.22 1.05
N ALA A 25 -30.06 21.91 2.08
CA ALA A 25 -30.81 22.94 2.83
C ALA A 25 -31.15 24.20 2.00
N ARG A 26 -30.59 24.34 0.79
CA ARG A 26 -30.80 25.48 -0.13
C ARG A 26 -31.74 25.14 -1.31
N TRP A 27 -32.52 24.07 -1.21
CA TRP A 27 -33.30 23.48 -2.31
C TRP A 27 -34.50 24.29 -2.84
N GLU A 28 -34.88 25.41 -2.22
CA GLU A 28 -36.04 26.21 -2.67
C GLU A 28 -35.89 26.89 -4.06
N GLN A 29 -34.77 26.76 -4.76
CA GLN A 29 -34.56 27.38 -6.09
C GLN A 29 -34.46 26.32 -7.18
N ALA A 30 -35.61 25.95 -7.75
CA ALA A 30 -35.84 24.92 -8.77
C ALA A 30 -34.98 24.99 -10.06
N ASN A 31 -34.12 26.01 -10.24
CA ASN A 31 -33.30 26.19 -11.45
C ASN A 31 -31.85 25.68 -11.34
N ARG A 32 -31.48 25.01 -10.24
CA ARG A 32 -30.06 24.67 -9.95
C ARG A 32 -29.63 23.24 -10.25
N VAL A 33 -30.39 22.51 -11.07
CA VAL A 33 -30.07 21.12 -11.43
C VAL A 33 -28.67 20.99 -12.03
N ALA A 34 -28.28 21.90 -12.92
CA ALA A 34 -26.94 21.88 -13.53
C ALA A 34 -25.82 22.11 -12.49
N THR A 35 -26.01 23.05 -11.58
CA THR A 35 -25.04 23.36 -10.51
C THR A 35 -24.90 22.20 -9.52
N VAL A 36 -26.01 21.53 -9.20
CA VAL A 36 -26.00 20.34 -8.32
C VAL A 36 -25.25 19.19 -9.00
N MET A 37 -25.47 18.96 -10.30
CA MET A 37 -24.76 17.91 -11.03
C MET A 37 -23.26 18.17 -11.13
N SER A 38 -22.82 19.41 -11.35
CA SER A 38 -21.40 19.77 -11.31
C SER A 38 -20.79 19.59 -9.92
N ALA A 39 -21.54 19.90 -8.85
CA ALA A 39 -21.08 19.67 -7.49
C ALA A 39 -20.90 18.17 -7.19
N VAL A 40 -21.83 17.32 -7.63
CA VAL A 40 -21.73 15.85 -7.49
C VAL A 40 -20.54 15.32 -8.28
N ALA A 41 -20.32 15.79 -9.50
CA ALA A 41 -19.17 15.40 -10.31
C ALA A 41 -17.85 15.80 -9.63
N ALA A 42 -17.78 16.99 -9.03
CA ALA A 42 -16.61 17.43 -8.27
C ALA A 42 -16.36 16.55 -7.04
N VAL A 43 -17.40 16.18 -6.29
CA VAL A 43 -17.27 15.27 -5.13
C VAL A 43 -16.84 13.88 -5.57
N ALA A 44 -17.38 13.36 -6.68
CA ALA A 44 -16.97 12.08 -7.24
C ALA A 44 -15.49 12.11 -7.67
N ALA A 45 -15.04 13.20 -8.32
CA ALA A 45 -13.64 13.38 -8.70
C ALA A 45 -12.71 13.41 -7.49
N VAL A 46 -13.09 14.11 -6.42
CA VAL A 46 -12.35 14.12 -5.15
C VAL A 46 -12.31 12.73 -4.53
N GLY A 47 -13.44 12.00 -4.53
CA GLY A 47 -13.50 10.62 -4.05
C GLY A 47 -12.56 9.69 -4.82
N VAL A 48 -12.52 9.80 -6.14
CA VAL A 48 -11.60 9.04 -7.01
C VAL A 48 -10.15 9.47 -6.77
N ALA A 49 -9.87 10.76 -6.59
CA ALA A 49 -8.53 11.25 -6.33
C ALA A 49 -8.00 10.79 -4.95
N VAL A 50 -8.84 10.82 -3.92
CA VAL A 50 -8.51 10.30 -2.58
C VAL A 50 -8.35 8.79 -2.63
N TRP A 51 -9.27 8.08 -3.29
CA TRP A 51 -9.13 6.65 -3.49
C TRP A 51 -7.82 6.33 -4.20
N ALA A 52 -7.49 7.05 -5.28
CA ALA A 52 -6.25 6.94 -6.05
C ALA A 52 -5.00 7.20 -5.21
N ALA A 53 -5.02 8.23 -4.36
CA ALA A 53 -3.92 8.58 -3.46
C ALA A 53 -3.76 7.57 -2.31
N LEU A 54 -4.85 6.93 -1.87
CA LEU A 54 -4.83 5.91 -0.83
C LEU A 54 -4.45 4.52 -1.35
N ARG A 55 -4.51 4.29 -2.67
CA ARG A 55 -3.93 3.08 -3.28
C ARG A 55 -2.43 3.15 -3.03
N SER A 56 -2.00 2.47 -1.97
CA SER A 56 -0.59 2.16 -1.78
C SER A 56 -0.17 1.45 -3.06
N VAL A 57 0.84 1.98 -3.75
CA VAL A 57 1.33 1.41 -5.01
C VAL A 57 1.46 -0.09 -4.82
N PRO A 58 0.64 -0.93 -5.50
CA PRO A 58 0.76 -2.37 -5.41
C PRO A 58 2.15 -2.70 -5.92
N GLY A 59 3.06 -3.04 -5.02
CA GLY A 59 4.45 -3.23 -5.41
C GLY A 59 5.47 -2.98 -4.32
N GLN A 60 5.29 -1.99 -3.45
CA GLN A 60 6.34 -1.61 -2.50
C GLN A 60 6.24 -2.41 -1.18
N ALA A 61 6.36 -3.74 -1.27
CA ALA A 61 6.61 -4.54 -0.08
C ALA A 61 8.07 -4.30 0.38
N ASP A 62 8.27 -3.82 1.60
CA ASP A 62 9.60 -3.69 2.20
C ASP A 62 9.88 -4.97 2.99
N VAL A 63 10.71 -5.85 2.42
CA VAL A 63 11.04 -7.16 3.00
C VAL A 63 12.41 -7.06 3.66
N ARG A 64 12.44 -7.17 4.99
CA ARG A 64 13.67 -7.14 5.77
C ARG A 64 13.96 -8.52 6.37
N VAL A 65 14.99 -9.17 5.87
CA VAL A 65 15.52 -10.42 6.43
C VAL A 65 16.74 -10.08 7.27
N SER A 66 16.73 -10.46 8.55
CA SER A 66 17.91 -10.23 9.40
C SER A 66 18.05 -11.21 10.54
N ARG A 67 19.30 -11.46 10.96
CA ARG A 67 19.63 -12.37 12.08
C ARG A 67 19.09 -13.79 11.86
N THR A 68 19.18 -14.28 10.65
CA THR A 68 18.88 -15.68 10.35
C THR A 68 20.03 -16.57 10.85
N GLY A 69 19.69 -17.77 11.31
CA GLY A 69 20.68 -18.77 11.74
C GLY A 69 21.30 -19.53 10.57
N ASP A 70 22.16 -20.47 10.88
CA ASP A 70 22.82 -21.31 9.87
C ASP A 70 21.86 -22.34 9.28
N ALA A 71 21.96 -22.59 7.98
CA ALA A 71 21.20 -23.61 7.27
C ALA A 71 22.13 -24.60 6.56
N ILE A 72 21.97 -25.89 6.85
CA ILE A 72 22.75 -26.97 6.24
C ILE A 72 21.81 -27.96 5.56
N ALA A 73 21.96 -28.15 4.25
CA ALA A 73 21.22 -29.13 3.48
C ALA A 73 22.19 -30.20 2.92
N ARG A 74 21.94 -31.48 3.21
CA ARG A 74 22.74 -32.62 2.70
C ARG A 74 22.28 -33.11 1.31
N GLY A 75 21.55 -32.26 0.60
CA GLY A 75 20.94 -32.51 -0.70
C GLY A 75 19.92 -31.41 -1.00
N GLY A 76 19.90 -30.89 -2.23
CA GLY A 76 19.01 -29.79 -2.62
C GLY A 76 19.58 -28.39 -2.32
N SER A 77 18.75 -27.48 -1.78
CA SER A 77 19.15 -26.08 -1.56
C SER A 77 19.00 -25.61 -0.11
N ALA A 78 19.96 -24.80 0.36
CA ALA A 78 19.96 -24.15 1.66
C ALA A 78 19.88 -22.63 1.47
N ASN A 79 19.00 -21.96 2.22
CA ASN A 79 18.82 -20.52 2.13
C ASN A 79 18.68 -19.90 3.53
N THR A 80 19.63 -19.06 3.92
CA THR A 80 19.56 -18.20 5.13
C THR A 80 19.23 -16.75 4.78
N GLY A 81 19.15 -16.41 3.49
CA GLY A 81 18.83 -15.09 2.96
C GLY A 81 17.38 -14.96 2.47
N PHE A 82 17.19 -14.23 1.38
CA PHE A 82 15.90 -14.04 0.70
C PHE A 82 15.90 -14.73 -0.66
N ARG A 83 14.81 -15.41 -1.00
CA ARG A 83 14.54 -15.92 -2.35
C ARG A 83 13.16 -15.43 -2.81
N GLY A 84 13.08 -14.86 -4.01
CA GLY A 84 11.83 -14.34 -4.56
C GLY A 84 11.82 -14.33 -6.09
N THR A 85 10.75 -13.83 -6.71
CA THR A 85 10.62 -13.71 -8.17
C THR A 85 11.05 -12.31 -8.64
N ALA A 86 11.74 -12.22 -9.77
CA ALA A 86 12.27 -10.95 -10.31
C ALA A 86 11.21 -9.89 -10.68
N GLY A 87 9.91 -10.22 -10.64
CA GLY A 87 8.81 -9.33 -11.02
C GLY A 87 8.23 -8.47 -9.89
N GLY A 88 8.67 -8.64 -8.64
CA GLY A 88 8.16 -7.87 -7.50
C GLY A 88 8.88 -6.54 -7.32
N SER A 89 8.16 -5.41 -7.32
CA SER A 89 8.68 -4.07 -6.94
C SER A 89 9.02 -3.92 -5.43
N ALA A 90 9.36 -5.03 -4.77
CA ALA A 90 9.67 -5.10 -3.36
C ALA A 90 11.09 -4.60 -3.08
N ARG A 91 11.25 -3.77 -2.05
CA ARG A 91 12.57 -3.40 -1.55
C ARG A 91 13.02 -4.51 -0.60
N VAL A 92 14.07 -5.24 -0.98
CA VAL A 92 14.61 -6.33 -0.15
C VAL A 92 15.88 -5.84 0.55
N ARG A 93 15.91 -5.99 1.88
CA ARG A 93 17.10 -5.71 2.70
C ARG A 93 17.46 -6.95 3.51
N VAL A 94 18.65 -7.49 3.23
CA VAL A 94 19.21 -8.66 3.92
C VAL A 94 20.39 -8.18 4.77
N ASP A 95 20.35 -8.43 6.09
CA ASP A 95 21.35 -7.94 7.04
C ASP A 95 21.69 -8.98 8.11
N ARG A 96 22.99 -9.26 8.33
CA ARG A 96 23.45 -10.23 9.34
C ARG A 96 22.74 -11.58 9.22
N THR A 97 22.90 -12.23 8.07
CA THR A 97 22.42 -13.60 7.85
C THR A 97 23.50 -14.62 8.24
N GLY A 98 23.04 -15.77 8.71
CA GLY A 98 23.91 -16.92 9.02
C GLY A 98 24.46 -17.59 7.76
N SER A 99 25.29 -18.61 7.95
CA SER A 99 25.91 -19.37 6.86
C SER A 99 24.94 -20.38 6.23
N ALA A 100 24.97 -20.49 4.91
CA ALA A 100 24.22 -21.49 4.16
C ALA A 100 25.21 -22.47 3.53
N SER A 101 25.00 -23.76 3.74
CA SER A 101 25.81 -24.83 3.14
C SER A 101 24.91 -25.88 2.51
N ALA A 102 25.10 -26.15 1.23
CA ALA A 102 24.39 -27.19 0.50
C ALA A 102 25.30 -27.81 -0.55
N GLU A 103 25.06 -29.08 -0.88
CA GLU A 103 25.69 -29.73 -2.05
C GLU A 103 25.14 -29.19 -3.38
N GLY A 104 23.91 -28.65 -3.36
CA GLY A 104 23.31 -27.93 -4.49
C GLY A 104 23.47 -26.42 -4.37
N SER A 105 22.35 -25.69 -4.20
CA SER A 105 22.34 -24.22 -4.13
C SER A 105 22.36 -23.71 -2.69
N ALA A 106 23.30 -22.83 -2.36
CA ALA A 106 23.40 -22.19 -1.05
C ALA A 106 23.28 -20.67 -1.19
N ASN A 107 22.31 -20.06 -0.50
CA ASN A 107 22.09 -18.61 -0.53
C ASN A 107 22.08 -18.02 0.89
N THR A 108 22.92 -17.01 1.11
CA THR A 108 22.94 -16.21 2.35
C THR A 108 22.48 -14.76 2.12
N GLY A 109 22.30 -14.36 0.86
CA GLY A 109 22.01 -13.01 0.41
C GLY A 109 20.60 -12.87 -0.17
N ALA A 110 20.46 -12.24 -1.33
CA ALA A 110 19.19 -12.18 -2.06
C ALA A 110 19.33 -12.89 -3.40
N GLU A 111 18.44 -13.83 -3.67
CA GLU A 111 18.36 -14.58 -4.92
C GLU A 111 16.99 -14.30 -5.56
N LEU A 112 17.00 -13.96 -6.84
CA LEU A 112 15.80 -13.76 -7.64
C LEU A 112 15.83 -14.74 -8.80
N ASP A 113 14.73 -15.45 -9.00
CA ASP A 113 14.47 -16.30 -10.18
C ASP A 113 13.95 -15.45 -11.35
#